data_AF-X0UGK9-F1
#
_entry.id   AF-X0UGK9-F1
#
_cell.length_a   1.000
_cell.length_b   1.000
_cell.length_c   1.000
_cell.angle_alpha   90.00
_cell.angle_beta   90.00
_cell.angle_gamma   90.00
#
_symmetry.space_group_name_H-M   'P 1'
#
loop_
_entity.id
_entity.type
_entity.pdbx_description
1 polymer ?
#
loop_
_entity_poly.entity_id
_entity_poly.type
_entity_poly.pdbx_seq_one_letter_code
_entity_poly.pdbx_strand_id
1 'polypeptide(L)'
;DFAGDEDGLHLYTVDGEMADAVQEYLDYVRSTVSKEDIEQKRKIMFIEEKFDLSWLYNGIFGSNDCGVFDPETKALWVTDYKNGQGIVVEPEWNTQLLTYALGAMYTIWMQQTPTTRHAMGVHKMIETVHLTIVQPRAWHPESTVRTWTVAAMDVLHWGLHVFKPAALATEDSNALLRVGAHCKKTFCPAIAICPEQMKNAYAVAKVEFGDNKLPNPADLSALDITKVMDVADVFATWAKEVKVFAQHQMEVGVKIPGYKLVKRKADRKWISTTEA
;
A
#
# COMPACT_ATOMS: atom_id res chain seq x y z
N ASP A 1 -27.79 -19.59 -25.90
CA ASP A 1 -26.83 -20.67 -26.15
C ASP A 1 -25.42 -20.21 -25.82
N PHE A 2 -24.86 -20.79 -24.77
CA PHE A 2 -23.48 -20.58 -24.36
C PHE A 2 -22.63 -21.70 -24.97
N ALA A 3 -21.76 -21.33 -25.90
CA ALA A 3 -20.47 -21.99 -26.15
C ALA A 3 -19.44 -20.93 -25.72
N GLY A 4 -18.52 -21.17 -24.80
CA GLY A 4 -17.55 -22.26 -24.77
C GLY A 4 -16.19 -21.54 -24.72
N ASP A 5 -15.44 -21.76 -23.65
CA ASP A 5 -14.15 -21.11 -23.33
C ASP A 5 -13.17 -21.13 -24.52
N GLU A 6 -12.73 -19.96 -25.00
CA GLU A 6 -11.47 -19.86 -25.77
C GLU A 6 -10.76 -18.49 -25.75
N ASP A 7 -11.38 -17.42 -25.22
CA ASP A 7 -10.66 -16.17 -24.94
C ASP A 7 -10.89 -15.80 -23.47
N GLY A 8 -9.81 -15.72 -22.69
CA GLY A 8 -9.82 -15.38 -21.26
C GLY A 8 -10.25 -13.93 -21.00
N LEU A 9 -11.47 -13.57 -21.39
CA LEU A 9 -12.14 -12.33 -21.06
C LEU A 9 -12.41 -12.34 -19.55
N HIS A 10 -11.51 -11.74 -18.79
CA HIS A 10 -11.78 -11.33 -17.43
C HIS A 10 -12.87 -10.25 -17.47
N LEU A 11 -14.12 -10.68 -17.40
CA LEU A 11 -15.28 -9.79 -17.26
C LEU A 11 -15.27 -9.22 -15.85
N TYR A 12 -14.82 -7.98 -15.72
CA TYR A 12 -14.93 -7.20 -14.49
C TYR A 12 -16.29 -6.50 -14.48
N THR A 13 -17.11 -6.80 -13.48
CA THR A 13 -18.36 -6.05 -13.27
C THR A 13 -18.02 -4.73 -12.60
N VAL A 14 -18.29 -3.61 -13.28
CA VAL A 14 -18.18 -2.26 -12.72
C VAL A 14 -19.56 -1.87 -12.22
N ASP A 15 -19.69 -1.68 -10.90
CA ASP A 15 -20.91 -1.15 -10.30
C ASP A 15 -20.88 0.39 -10.24
N GLY A 16 -22.03 0.98 -9.88
CA GLY A 16 -22.15 2.45 -9.78
C GLY A 16 -21.20 3.05 -8.76
N GLU A 17 -21.00 2.38 -7.61
CA GLU A 17 -20.07 2.84 -6.56
C GLU A 17 -18.64 2.93 -7.08
N MET A 18 -18.19 1.93 -7.87
CA MET A 18 -16.88 1.93 -8.49
C MET A 18 -16.75 3.04 -9.54
N ALA A 19 -17.79 3.28 -10.36
CA ALA A 19 -17.80 4.35 -11.34
C ALA A 19 -17.71 5.74 -10.66
N ASP A 20 -18.47 5.95 -9.59
CA ASP A 20 -18.47 7.21 -8.83
C ASP A 20 -17.11 7.45 -8.15
N ALA A 21 -16.49 6.40 -7.59
CA ALA A 21 -15.16 6.49 -7.00
C ALA A 21 -14.09 6.87 -8.03
N VAL A 22 -14.13 6.28 -9.23
CA VAL A 22 -13.22 6.66 -10.31
C VAL A 22 -13.49 8.09 -10.79
N GLN A 23 -14.75 8.50 -10.85
CA GLN A 23 -15.13 9.85 -11.25
C GLN A 23 -14.53 10.90 -10.30
N GLU A 24 -14.56 10.67 -9.00
CA GLU A 24 -13.94 11.57 -8.00
C GLU A 24 -12.42 11.73 -8.21
N TYR A 25 -11.72 10.63 -8.52
CA TYR A 25 -10.30 10.68 -8.88
C TYR A 25 -10.05 11.49 -10.15
N LEU A 26 -10.85 11.26 -11.20
CA LEU A 26 -10.73 12.01 -12.44
C LEU A 26 -11.00 13.50 -12.26
N ASP A 27 -11.99 13.85 -11.45
CA ASP A 27 -12.35 15.24 -11.16
C ASP A 27 -11.24 15.94 -10.39
N TYR A 28 -10.65 15.27 -9.40
CA TYR A 28 -9.48 15.82 -8.71
C TYR A 28 -8.30 16.04 -9.67
N VAL A 29 -7.92 15.04 -10.47
CA VAL A 29 -6.80 15.16 -11.41
C VAL A 29 -7.04 16.32 -12.38
N ARG A 30 -8.24 16.43 -12.94
CA ARG A 30 -8.63 17.53 -13.84
C ARG A 30 -8.68 18.91 -13.16
N SER A 31 -8.81 18.96 -11.84
CA SER A 31 -8.70 20.23 -11.10
C SER A 31 -7.24 20.73 -11.01
N THR A 32 -6.26 19.83 -11.13
CA THR A 32 -4.82 20.20 -11.09
C THR A 32 -4.28 20.65 -12.44
N VAL A 33 -4.92 20.23 -13.54
CA VAL A 33 -4.48 20.49 -14.91
C VAL A 33 -5.64 20.60 -15.89
N SER A 34 -5.65 21.67 -16.69
CA SER A 34 -6.63 21.85 -17.76
C SER A 34 -6.14 21.28 -19.10
N LYS A 35 -7.08 21.04 -20.02
CA LYS A 35 -6.73 20.64 -21.40
C LYS A 35 -5.85 21.67 -22.10
N GLU A 36 -6.12 22.95 -21.87
CA GLU A 36 -5.36 24.05 -22.44
C GLU A 36 -3.92 24.07 -21.90
N ASP A 37 -3.71 23.78 -20.61
CA ASP A 37 -2.36 23.69 -20.03
C ASP A 37 -1.52 22.61 -20.75
N ILE A 38 -2.12 21.48 -21.09
CA ILE A 38 -1.45 20.39 -21.81
C ILE A 38 -1.21 20.77 -23.27
N GLU A 39 -2.21 21.30 -23.97
CA GLU A 39 -2.12 21.67 -25.39
C GLU A 39 -1.06 22.76 -25.63
N GLN A 40 -0.98 23.73 -24.71
CA GLN A 40 0.02 24.80 -24.73
C GLN A 40 1.36 24.41 -24.08
N LYS A 41 1.48 23.18 -23.57
CA LYS A 41 2.67 22.68 -22.85
C LYS A 41 3.07 23.55 -21.66
N ARG A 42 2.09 24.21 -21.03
CA ARG A 42 2.26 24.97 -19.77
C ARG A 42 2.46 24.03 -18.60
N LYS A 43 1.75 22.90 -18.59
CA LYS A 43 1.96 21.81 -17.62
C LYS A 43 2.25 20.52 -18.33
N ILE A 44 2.96 19.62 -17.65
CA ILE A 44 3.30 18.29 -18.14
C ILE A 44 2.58 17.28 -17.26
N MET A 45 1.73 16.46 -17.86
CA MET A 45 1.02 15.38 -17.18
C MET A 45 1.61 14.02 -17.57
N PHE A 46 1.76 13.15 -16.58
CA PHE A 46 2.29 11.79 -16.70
C PHE A 46 1.26 10.83 -16.11
N ILE A 47 0.90 9.77 -16.83
CA ILE A 47 -0.10 8.78 -16.41
C ILE A 47 0.56 7.41 -16.44
N GLU A 48 0.47 6.66 -15.34
CA GLU A 48 1.11 5.34 -15.21
C GLU A 48 2.61 5.35 -15.58
N GLU A 49 3.27 6.49 -15.36
CA GLU A 49 4.65 6.70 -15.76
C GLU A 49 5.56 5.90 -14.84
N LYS A 50 6.30 4.96 -15.44
CA LYS A 50 7.26 4.12 -14.75
C LYS A 50 8.51 4.92 -14.42
N PHE A 51 9.09 4.63 -13.26
CA PHE A 51 10.37 5.20 -12.86
C PHE A 51 11.25 4.13 -12.22
N ASP A 52 12.56 4.36 -12.31
CA ASP A 52 13.57 3.63 -11.54
C ASP A 52 14.29 4.59 -10.59
N LEU A 53 14.66 4.09 -9.41
CA LEU A 53 15.44 4.83 -8.42
C LEU A 53 16.82 4.19 -8.24
N SER A 54 17.39 3.62 -9.30
CA SER A 54 18.70 2.95 -9.22
C SER A 54 19.83 3.90 -8.82
N TRP A 55 19.66 5.20 -9.09
CA TRP A 55 20.56 6.26 -8.61
C TRP A 55 20.58 6.36 -7.07
N LEU A 56 19.50 5.94 -6.41
CA LEU A 56 19.36 5.93 -4.95
C LEU A 56 19.73 4.56 -4.36
N TYR A 57 19.09 3.50 -4.86
CA TYR A 57 19.33 2.12 -4.50
C TYR A 57 18.84 1.19 -5.63
N ASN A 58 19.64 0.18 -5.99
CA ASN A 58 19.34 -0.72 -7.11
C ASN A 58 18.10 -1.57 -6.84
N GLY A 59 17.26 -1.74 -7.87
CA GLY A 59 16.08 -2.61 -7.79
C GLY A 59 14.83 -1.96 -7.21
N ILE A 60 14.85 -0.65 -6.94
CA ILE A 60 13.65 0.12 -6.59
C ILE A 60 13.06 0.74 -7.85
N PHE A 61 11.82 0.40 -8.13
CA PHE A 61 11.05 0.89 -9.27
C PHE A 61 9.57 0.99 -8.88
N GLY A 62 8.80 1.73 -9.67
CA GLY A 62 7.37 1.86 -9.50
C GLY A 62 6.72 2.60 -10.66
N SER A 63 5.43 2.87 -10.51
CA SER A 63 4.65 3.69 -11.42
C SER A 63 3.89 4.73 -10.60
N ASN A 64 3.78 5.94 -11.12
CA ASN A 64 2.85 6.94 -10.61
C ASN A 64 1.50 6.76 -11.30
N ASP A 65 0.38 6.71 -10.56
CA ASP A 65 -0.96 6.69 -11.19
C ASP A 65 -1.15 7.96 -12.03
N CYS A 66 -0.91 9.13 -11.44
CA CYS A 66 -0.88 10.41 -12.14
C CYS A 66 0.10 11.41 -11.50
N GLY A 67 0.94 12.02 -12.35
CA GLY A 67 1.78 13.16 -11.99
C GLY A 67 1.46 14.37 -12.84
N VAL A 68 1.50 15.58 -12.26
CA VAL A 68 1.39 16.84 -12.99
C VAL A 68 2.52 17.76 -12.56
N PHE A 69 3.33 18.24 -13.50
CA PHE A 69 4.39 19.20 -13.25
C PHE A 69 4.06 20.54 -13.89
N ASP A 70 4.16 21.60 -13.09
CA ASP A 70 4.06 22.99 -13.53
C ASP A 70 5.45 23.63 -13.46
N PRO A 71 6.11 23.88 -14.61
CA PRO A 71 7.42 24.52 -14.66
C PRO A 71 7.41 25.99 -14.27
N GLU A 72 6.28 26.69 -14.39
CA GLU A 72 6.15 28.12 -14.06
C GLU A 72 6.16 28.30 -12.55
N THR A 73 5.34 27.53 -11.83
CA THR A 73 5.28 27.57 -10.36
C THR A 73 6.27 26.62 -9.69
N LYS A 74 6.96 25.78 -10.47
CA LYS A 74 7.86 24.71 -10.00
C LYS A 74 7.18 23.75 -9.01
N ALA A 75 5.91 23.47 -9.25
CA ALA A 75 5.11 22.59 -8.41
C ALA A 75 4.89 21.24 -9.10
N LEU A 76 4.99 20.17 -8.32
CA LEU A 76 4.74 18.79 -8.77
C LEU A 76 3.60 18.18 -7.95
N TRP A 77 2.53 17.76 -8.60
CA TRP A 77 1.49 16.95 -8.00
C TRP A 77 1.76 15.47 -8.29
N VAL A 78 1.69 14.65 -7.25
CA VAL A 78 1.74 13.19 -7.32
C VAL A 78 0.45 12.69 -6.68
N THR A 79 -0.43 12.12 -7.49
CA THR A 79 -1.75 11.64 -7.07
C THR A 79 -1.78 10.12 -7.16
N ASP A 80 -2.17 9.47 -6.07
CA ASP A 80 -2.35 8.02 -5.97
C ASP A 80 -3.80 7.70 -5.62
N TYR A 81 -4.37 6.74 -6.34
CA TYR A 81 -5.74 6.30 -6.19
C TYR A 81 -5.80 5.06 -5.30
N LYS A 82 -6.66 5.11 -4.27
CA LYS A 82 -6.93 3.99 -3.37
C LYS A 82 -8.41 3.62 -3.42
N ASN A 83 -8.72 2.47 -4.01
CA ASN A 83 -10.08 1.94 -4.06
C ASN A 83 -10.47 1.05 -2.85
N GLY A 84 -9.54 0.83 -1.91
CA GLY A 84 -9.76 -0.02 -0.75
C GLY A 84 -10.72 0.60 0.27
N GLN A 85 -11.60 -0.24 0.85
CA GLN A 85 -12.46 0.12 1.97
C GLN A 85 -11.78 -0.19 3.31
N GLY A 86 -12.02 0.63 4.34
CA GLY A 86 -11.71 0.34 5.74
C GLY A 86 -10.30 0.67 6.24
N ILE A 87 -9.28 0.75 5.37
CA ILE A 87 -7.93 1.21 5.75
C ILE A 87 -7.70 2.60 5.16
N VAL A 88 -7.74 3.61 6.01
CA VAL A 88 -7.38 4.98 5.63
C VAL A 88 -5.88 5.08 5.36
N VAL A 89 -5.54 5.74 4.25
CA VAL A 89 -4.15 6.06 3.89
C VAL A 89 -3.95 7.57 3.99
N GLU A 90 -2.96 7.98 4.79
CA GLU A 90 -2.57 9.39 4.95
C GLU A 90 -1.50 9.79 3.94
N PRO A 91 -1.53 11.03 3.41
CA PRO A 91 -0.51 11.55 2.51
C PRO A 91 0.76 12.04 3.23
N GLU A 92 0.63 12.52 4.47
CA GLU A 92 1.77 13.08 5.22
C GLU A 92 2.83 12.02 5.53
N TRP A 93 4.07 12.29 5.12
CA TRP A 93 5.21 11.38 5.24
C TRP A 93 4.95 9.95 4.73
N ASN A 94 4.03 9.81 3.78
CA ASN A 94 3.70 8.52 3.19
C ASN A 94 4.86 8.02 2.32
N THR A 95 5.45 6.88 2.70
CA THR A 95 6.65 6.37 2.04
C THR A 95 6.41 5.99 0.58
N GLN A 96 5.20 5.53 0.22
CA GLN A 96 4.84 5.25 -1.17
C GLN A 96 4.81 6.53 -2.01
N LEU A 97 4.08 7.55 -1.55
CA LEU A 97 4.01 8.84 -2.24
C LEU A 97 5.37 9.55 -2.33
N LEU A 98 6.21 9.44 -1.29
CA LEU A 98 7.56 9.99 -1.33
C LEU A 98 8.45 9.28 -2.36
N THR A 99 8.37 7.96 -2.45
CA THR A 99 9.06 7.19 -3.50
C THR A 99 8.58 7.60 -4.90
N TYR A 100 7.26 7.80 -5.05
CA TYR A 100 6.62 8.25 -6.29
C TYR A 100 7.09 9.64 -6.71
N ALA A 101 7.14 10.58 -5.75
CA ALA A 101 7.70 11.91 -5.96
C ALA A 101 9.18 11.88 -6.34
N LEU A 102 10.02 11.10 -5.66
CA LEU A 102 11.43 10.95 -6.05
C LEU A 102 11.56 10.46 -7.50
N GLY A 103 10.73 9.49 -7.90
CA GLY A 103 10.68 8.96 -9.25
C GLY A 103 10.32 10.04 -10.28
N ALA A 104 9.20 10.72 -10.06
CA ALA A 104 8.74 11.79 -10.94
C ALA A 104 9.74 12.95 -11.03
N MET A 105 10.28 13.40 -9.90
CA MET A 105 11.32 14.44 -9.85
C MET A 105 12.56 14.04 -10.67
N TYR A 106 13.02 12.80 -10.51
CA TYR A 106 14.16 12.29 -11.25
C TYR A 106 13.88 12.18 -12.75
N THR A 107 12.71 11.68 -13.14
CA THR A 107 12.29 11.59 -14.56
C THR A 107 12.25 12.98 -15.20
N ILE A 108 11.65 13.97 -14.55
CA ILE A 108 11.59 15.37 -15.02
C ILE A 108 13.00 15.94 -15.19
N TRP A 109 13.89 15.69 -14.22
CA TRP A 109 15.28 16.12 -14.29
C TRP A 109 16.05 15.42 -15.42
N MET A 110 15.82 14.13 -15.63
CA MET A 110 16.48 13.34 -16.67
C MET A 110 16.06 13.74 -18.09
N GLN A 111 14.87 14.30 -18.28
CA GLN A 111 14.42 14.84 -19.56
C GLN A 111 15.14 16.14 -19.95
N GLN A 112 15.88 16.76 -19.03
CA GLN A 112 16.62 18.00 -19.29
C GLN A 112 17.93 17.75 -20.04
N THR A 113 18.43 18.80 -20.69
CA THR A 113 19.74 18.74 -21.36
C THR A 113 20.86 18.49 -20.34
N PRO A 114 21.98 17.83 -20.74
CA PRO A 114 23.13 17.65 -19.86
C PRO A 114 23.64 18.95 -19.24
N THR A 115 23.63 20.04 -20.01
CA THR A 115 24.03 21.38 -19.55
C THR A 115 23.10 21.87 -18.43
N THR A 116 21.79 21.75 -18.61
CA THR A 116 20.80 22.13 -17.58
C THR A 116 20.98 21.30 -16.32
N ARG A 117 21.15 19.97 -16.45
CA ARG A 117 21.36 19.07 -15.30
C ARG A 117 22.63 19.39 -14.53
N HIS A 118 23.70 19.77 -15.22
CA HIS A 118 24.95 20.17 -14.58
C HIS A 118 24.83 21.49 -13.81
N ALA A 119 24.07 22.46 -14.37
CA ALA A 119 23.88 23.77 -13.76
C ALA A 119 22.78 23.79 -12.67
N MET A 120 21.82 22.86 -12.73
CA MET A 120 20.60 22.89 -11.93
C MET A 120 20.31 21.53 -11.30
N GLY A 121 20.43 21.48 -9.97
CA GLY A 121 19.94 20.33 -9.19
C GLY A 121 18.41 20.24 -9.25
N VAL A 122 17.87 19.03 -9.07
CA VAL A 122 16.43 18.77 -9.20
C VAL A 122 15.55 19.65 -8.29
N HIS A 123 16.01 19.97 -7.07
CA HIS A 123 15.31 20.85 -6.12
C HIS A 123 15.21 22.32 -6.56
N LYS A 124 15.94 22.74 -7.61
CA LYS A 124 15.82 24.09 -8.19
C LYS A 124 14.78 24.13 -9.32
N MET A 125 14.45 22.97 -9.88
CA MET A 125 13.47 22.77 -10.94
C MET A 125 12.08 22.54 -10.36
N ILE A 126 12.01 21.82 -9.25
CA ILE A 126 10.80 21.55 -8.50
C ILE A 126 11.08 22.07 -7.09
N GLU A 127 10.27 23.02 -6.64
CA GLU A 127 10.39 23.62 -5.31
C GLU A 127 9.38 22.99 -4.35
N THR A 128 8.17 22.72 -4.83
CA THR A 128 7.06 22.22 -4.02
C THR A 128 6.50 20.93 -4.61
N VAL A 129 6.20 19.96 -3.74
CA VAL A 129 5.56 18.70 -4.10
C VAL A 129 4.24 18.56 -3.33
N HIS A 130 3.16 18.28 -4.05
CA HIS A 130 1.85 17.98 -3.53
C HIS A 130 1.61 16.47 -3.62
N LEU A 131 1.62 15.80 -2.49
CA LEU A 131 1.36 14.36 -2.38
C LEU A 131 -0.11 14.17 -2.05
N THR A 132 -0.86 13.54 -2.96
CA THR A 132 -2.30 13.38 -2.82
C THR A 132 -2.71 11.92 -2.81
N ILE A 133 -3.56 11.57 -1.83
CA ILE A 133 -4.35 10.35 -1.85
C ILE A 133 -5.79 10.70 -2.25
N VAL A 134 -6.31 10.01 -3.25
CA VAL A 134 -7.75 9.97 -3.53
C VAL A 134 -8.29 8.61 -3.11
N GLN A 135 -9.12 8.61 -2.07
CA GLN A 135 -9.69 7.40 -1.47
C GLN A 135 -11.19 7.54 -1.21
N PRO A 136 -12.04 7.45 -2.25
CA PRO A 136 -13.49 7.69 -2.18
C PRO A 136 -14.24 6.79 -1.20
N ARG A 137 -13.75 5.55 -1.06
CA ARG A 137 -14.44 4.47 -0.35
C ARG A 137 -14.00 4.31 1.11
N ALA A 138 -13.14 5.20 1.61
CA ALA A 138 -12.75 5.21 3.02
C ALA A 138 -13.22 6.50 3.67
N TRP A 139 -14.00 6.36 4.76
CA TRP A 139 -14.39 7.51 5.56
C TRP A 139 -13.15 8.14 6.21
N HIS A 140 -13.03 9.46 6.10
CA HIS A 140 -12.01 10.26 6.76
C HIS A 140 -12.67 11.56 7.25
N PRO A 141 -12.31 12.07 8.45
CA PRO A 141 -12.93 13.27 9.01
C PRO A 141 -12.77 14.54 8.15
N GLU A 142 -11.69 14.63 7.37
CA GLU A 142 -11.43 15.81 6.53
C GLU A 142 -12.09 15.71 5.15
N SER A 143 -11.70 14.70 4.37
CA SER A 143 -12.10 14.52 2.97
C SER A 143 -11.62 13.16 2.47
N THR A 144 -12.29 12.63 1.46
CA THR A 144 -11.87 11.46 0.65
C THR A 144 -10.68 11.77 -0.25
N VAL A 145 -10.45 13.06 -0.56
CA VAL A 145 -9.25 13.57 -1.23
C VAL A 145 -8.41 14.38 -0.25
N ARG A 146 -7.15 13.97 -0.04
CA ARG A 146 -6.26 14.58 0.95
C ARG A 146 -4.90 14.84 0.33
N THR A 147 -4.42 16.07 0.49
CA THR A 147 -3.14 16.52 -0.07
C THR A 147 -2.23 16.99 1.05
N TRP A 148 -1.01 16.47 1.09
CA TRP A 148 0.08 17.01 1.87
C TRP A 148 1.07 17.72 0.97
N THR A 149 1.45 18.94 1.34
CA THR A 149 2.41 19.76 0.59
C THR A 149 3.73 19.80 1.32
N VAL A 150 4.81 19.49 0.61
CA VAL A 150 6.16 19.38 1.17
C VAL A 150 7.18 20.00 0.21
N ALA A 151 8.28 20.54 0.72
CA ALA A 151 9.35 21.04 -0.13
C ALA A 151 10.05 19.88 -0.84
N ALA A 152 10.40 20.06 -2.11
CA ALA A 152 11.12 19.07 -2.89
C ALA A 152 12.46 18.68 -2.24
N MET A 153 13.10 19.62 -1.53
CA MET A 153 14.34 19.35 -0.79
C MET A 153 14.12 18.36 0.35
N ASP A 154 12.99 18.42 1.06
CA ASP A 154 12.71 17.51 2.17
C ASP A 154 12.43 16.09 1.66
N VAL A 155 11.79 15.96 0.49
CA VAL A 155 11.60 14.67 -0.20
C VAL A 155 12.95 14.04 -0.56
N LEU A 156 13.87 14.83 -1.14
CA LEU A 156 15.23 14.37 -1.45
C LEU A 156 16.01 13.98 -0.19
N HIS A 157 15.89 14.80 0.86
CA HIS A 157 16.56 14.55 2.13
C HIS A 157 16.07 13.24 2.75
N TRP A 158 14.76 13.00 2.74
CA TRP A 158 14.18 11.72 3.15
C TRP A 158 14.73 10.55 2.31
N GLY A 159 14.78 10.71 0.98
CA GLY A 159 15.33 9.69 0.09
C GLY A 159 16.78 9.31 0.46
N LEU A 160 17.63 10.32 0.60
CA LEU A 160 19.07 10.14 0.85
C LEU A 160 19.43 9.70 2.27
N HIS A 161 18.70 10.20 3.27
CA HIS A 161 19.09 10.07 4.68
C HIS A 161 18.19 9.14 5.49
N VAL A 162 17.03 8.75 4.96
CA VAL A 162 16.11 7.80 5.62
C VAL A 162 15.93 6.57 4.75
N PHE A 163 15.47 6.73 3.52
CA PHE A 163 15.13 5.61 2.64
C PHE A 163 16.37 4.80 2.25
N LYS A 164 17.40 5.44 1.69
CA LYS A 164 18.61 4.74 1.24
C LYS A 164 19.34 4.00 2.37
N PRO A 165 19.59 4.59 3.55
CA PRO A 165 20.20 3.86 4.66
C PRO A 165 19.33 2.69 5.13
N ALA A 166 18.01 2.85 5.17
CA ALA A 166 17.10 1.76 5.53
C ALA A 166 17.14 0.61 4.52
N ALA A 167 17.17 0.91 3.22
CA ALA A 167 17.29 -0.09 2.16
C ALA A 167 18.62 -0.86 2.28
N LEU A 168 19.75 -0.16 2.43
CA LEU A 168 21.07 -0.78 2.63
C LEU A 168 21.12 -1.66 3.88
N ALA A 169 20.47 -1.25 4.97
CA ALA A 169 20.42 -2.05 6.21
C ALA A 169 19.69 -3.39 6.02
N THR A 170 18.87 -3.56 4.99
CA THR A 170 18.21 -4.84 4.70
C THR A 170 19.13 -5.87 4.06
N GLU A 171 20.31 -5.48 3.58
CA GLU A 171 21.30 -6.40 2.99
C GLU A 171 22.13 -7.13 4.05
N ASP A 172 22.13 -6.63 5.30
CA ASP A 172 22.82 -7.29 6.40
C ASP A 172 22.15 -8.65 6.68
N SER A 173 22.95 -9.72 6.78
CA SER A 173 22.44 -11.04 7.17
C SER A 173 21.84 -11.07 8.58
N ASN A 174 22.18 -10.09 9.40
CA ASN A 174 21.63 -9.83 10.73
C ASN A 174 20.70 -8.60 10.75
N ALA A 175 20.11 -8.23 9.61
CA ALA A 175 19.16 -7.14 9.52
C ALA A 175 18.09 -7.23 10.61
N LEU A 176 17.80 -6.10 11.25
CA LEU A 176 16.90 -6.05 12.39
C LEU A 176 15.49 -6.43 11.97
N LEU A 177 14.97 -7.53 12.53
CA LEU A 177 13.55 -7.85 12.48
C LEU A 177 12.84 -7.04 13.55
N ARG A 178 11.89 -6.18 13.13
CA ARG A 178 11.13 -5.32 14.05
C ARG A 178 9.63 -5.55 13.85
N VAL A 179 8.97 -6.05 14.89
CA VAL A 179 7.51 -6.13 14.90
C VAL A 179 6.92 -4.73 14.99
N GLY A 180 5.90 -4.43 14.17
CA GLY A 180 5.22 -3.15 14.18
C GLY A 180 3.89 -3.16 13.44
N ALA A 181 3.31 -1.98 13.25
CA ALA A 181 2.02 -1.83 12.54
C ALA A 181 2.04 -2.47 11.14
N HIS A 182 3.19 -2.41 10.46
CA HIS A 182 3.38 -3.00 9.14
C HIS A 182 3.25 -4.55 9.13
N CYS A 183 3.45 -5.24 10.27
CA CYS A 183 3.22 -6.68 10.35
C CYS A 183 1.74 -7.02 10.29
N LYS A 184 0.87 -6.19 10.89
CA LYS A 184 -0.59 -6.42 10.91
C LYS A 184 -1.30 -5.86 9.67
N LYS A 185 -0.84 -4.71 9.15
CA LYS A 185 -1.59 -3.91 8.16
C LYS A 185 -1.18 -4.14 6.71
N THR A 186 0.03 -4.65 6.45
CA THR A 186 0.62 -4.66 5.09
C THR A 186 0.93 -6.07 4.55
N PHE A 187 0.20 -7.10 5.00
CA PHE A 187 0.29 -8.46 4.46
C PHE A 187 1.74 -8.99 4.33
N CYS A 188 2.52 -8.89 5.42
CA CYS A 188 3.91 -9.35 5.40
C CYS A 188 3.99 -10.86 5.08
N PRO A 189 4.59 -11.29 3.96
CA PRO A 189 4.58 -12.70 3.55
C PRO A 189 5.41 -13.58 4.49
N ALA A 190 6.39 -12.99 5.18
CA ALA A 190 7.22 -13.67 6.16
C ALA A 190 6.58 -13.76 7.55
N ILE A 191 5.38 -13.21 7.78
CA ILE A 191 4.78 -13.11 9.12
C ILE A 191 4.66 -14.47 9.82
N ALA A 192 4.37 -15.53 9.07
CA ALA A 192 4.20 -16.88 9.59
C ALA A 192 5.52 -17.49 10.09
N ILE A 193 6.66 -17.10 9.50
CA ILE A 193 7.99 -17.66 9.78
C ILE A 193 8.93 -16.68 10.50
N CYS A 194 8.48 -15.44 10.76
CA CYS A 194 9.30 -14.38 11.34
C CYS A 194 9.65 -14.71 12.81
N PRO A 195 10.94 -14.87 13.16
CA PRO A 195 11.36 -15.16 14.53
C PRO A 195 10.93 -14.09 15.54
N GLU A 196 10.96 -12.82 15.16
CA GLU A 196 10.58 -11.72 16.06
C GLU A 196 9.06 -11.67 16.28
N GLN A 197 8.26 -11.99 15.25
CA GLN A 197 6.82 -12.13 15.40
C GLN A 197 6.47 -13.31 16.30
N MET A 198 7.18 -14.44 16.19
CA MET A 198 7.02 -15.57 17.11
C MET A 198 7.33 -15.16 18.55
N LYS A 199 8.48 -14.51 18.79
CA LYS A 199 8.83 -14.00 20.13
C LYS A 199 7.77 -13.04 20.67
N ASN A 200 7.26 -12.13 19.85
CA ASN A 200 6.21 -11.20 20.25
C ASN A 200 4.91 -11.94 20.64
N ALA A 201 4.48 -12.92 19.85
CA ALA A 201 3.33 -13.75 20.17
C ALA A 201 3.55 -14.54 21.48
N TYR A 202 4.74 -15.11 21.69
CA TYR A 202 5.09 -15.81 22.94
C TYR A 202 5.16 -14.88 24.15
N ALA A 203 5.75 -13.70 24.03
CA ALA A 203 5.86 -12.72 25.12
C ALA A 203 4.47 -12.27 25.56
N VAL A 204 3.59 -11.97 24.59
CA VAL A 204 2.19 -11.63 24.82
C VAL A 204 1.46 -12.80 25.53
N ALA A 205 1.62 -14.04 25.05
CA ALA A 205 1.01 -15.20 25.69
C ALA A 205 1.53 -15.45 27.12
N LYS A 206 2.82 -15.19 27.38
CA LYS A 206 3.47 -15.44 28.67
C LYS A 206 3.14 -14.38 29.72
N VAL A 207 2.92 -13.13 29.31
CA VAL A 207 2.52 -12.03 30.20
C VAL A 207 1.09 -12.22 30.71
N GLU A 208 0.21 -12.92 29.99
CA GLU A 208 -1.21 -12.94 30.31
C GLU A 208 -1.79 -14.29 30.75
N PHE A 209 -1.10 -15.43 30.53
CA PHE A 209 -1.69 -16.76 30.82
C PHE A 209 -0.98 -17.61 31.88
N GLY A 210 0.14 -17.14 32.45
CA GLY A 210 0.94 -17.97 33.37
C GLY A 210 1.22 -19.36 32.82
N ASP A 211 1.65 -20.30 33.67
CA ASP A 211 1.74 -21.69 33.27
C ASP A 211 0.32 -22.27 33.04
N ASN A 212 -0.11 -22.27 31.77
CA ASN A 212 -1.15 -23.13 31.18
C ASN A 212 -2.62 -22.96 31.62
N LYS A 213 -3.09 -21.77 32.06
CA LYS A 213 -4.54 -21.52 32.18
C LYS A 213 -4.97 -20.16 31.63
N LEU A 214 -5.84 -20.20 30.63
CA LEU A 214 -6.60 -19.02 30.21
C LEU A 214 -7.50 -18.56 31.38
N PRO A 215 -7.45 -17.29 31.81
CA PRO A 215 -8.37 -16.74 32.79
C PRO A 215 -9.80 -16.84 32.26
N ASN A 216 -10.74 -17.10 33.15
CA ASN A 216 -12.16 -17.08 32.81
C ASN A 216 -12.54 -15.64 32.41
N PRO A 217 -13.20 -15.42 31.26
CA PRO A 217 -13.61 -14.08 30.83
C PRO A 217 -14.44 -13.31 31.86
N ALA A 218 -15.17 -14.02 32.74
CA ALA A 218 -15.94 -13.42 33.83
C ALA A 218 -15.07 -12.76 34.93
N ASP A 219 -13.79 -13.10 34.99
CA ASP A 219 -12.86 -12.64 36.02
C ASP A 219 -11.92 -11.52 35.51
N LEU A 220 -12.08 -11.09 34.25
CA LEU A 220 -11.25 -10.06 33.62
C LEU A 220 -11.79 -8.65 33.86
N SER A 221 -10.89 -7.70 34.14
CA SER A 221 -11.24 -6.28 34.12
C SER A 221 -11.52 -5.80 32.69
N ALA A 222 -12.27 -4.70 32.52
CA ALA A 222 -12.53 -4.14 31.20
C ALA A 222 -11.25 -3.81 30.42
N LEU A 223 -10.20 -3.33 31.12
CA LEU A 223 -8.90 -3.05 30.51
C LEU A 223 -8.20 -4.34 30.04
N ASP A 224 -8.33 -5.43 30.78
CA ASP A 224 -7.72 -6.72 30.42
C ASP A 224 -8.52 -7.42 29.32
N ILE A 225 -9.84 -7.23 29.26
CA ILE A 225 -10.66 -7.66 28.12
C ILE A 225 -10.17 -6.99 26.83
N THR A 226 -9.94 -5.67 26.84
CA THR A 226 -9.42 -4.95 25.66
C THR A 226 -8.08 -5.51 25.20
N LYS A 227 -7.14 -5.76 26.12
CA LYS A 227 -5.84 -6.36 25.78
C LYS A 227 -5.99 -7.77 25.21
N VAL A 228 -6.80 -8.62 25.86
CA VAL A 228 -7.06 -9.98 25.38
C VAL A 228 -7.68 -9.96 23.99
N MET A 229 -8.57 -9.02 23.68
CA MET A 229 -9.12 -8.85 22.34
C MET A 229 -8.05 -8.44 21.32
N ASP A 230 -7.22 -7.44 21.64
CA ASP A 230 -6.13 -7.00 20.75
C ASP A 230 -5.12 -8.12 20.45
N VAL A 231 -4.88 -8.98 21.44
CA VAL A 231 -4.00 -10.15 21.35
C VAL A 231 -4.67 -11.28 20.56
N ALA A 232 -5.95 -11.56 20.86
CA ALA A 232 -6.73 -12.58 20.18
C ALA A 232 -6.81 -12.30 18.68
N ASP A 233 -6.96 -11.03 18.28
CA ASP A 233 -6.97 -10.64 16.86
C ASP A 233 -5.61 -10.90 16.18
N VAL A 234 -4.50 -10.68 16.88
CA VAL A 234 -3.16 -11.02 16.38
C VAL A 234 -2.98 -12.52 16.23
N PHE A 235 -3.38 -13.28 17.25
CA PHE A 235 -3.31 -14.74 17.21
C PHE A 235 -4.23 -15.33 16.13
N ALA A 236 -5.43 -14.79 15.96
CA ALA A 236 -6.38 -15.20 14.93
C ALA A 236 -5.81 -14.92 13.53
N THR A 237 -5.21 -13.75 13.33
CA THR A 237 -4.53 -13.39 12.08
C THR A 237 -3.37 -14.35 11.79
N TRP A 238 -2.48 -14.58 12.76
CA TRP A 238 -1.37 -15.51 12.60
C TRP A 238 -1.85 -16.95 12.34
N ALA A 239 -2.84 -17.44 13.08
CA ALA A 239 -3.41 -18.77 12.89
C ALA A 239 -4.05 -18.94 11.51
N LYS A 240 -4.65 -17.88 10.96
CA LYS A 240 -5.17 -17.86 9.58
C LYS A 240 -4.03 -17.98 8.57
N GLU A 241 -2.96 -17.21 8.72
CA GLU A 241 -1.79 -17.28 7.83
C GLU A 241 -1.08 -18.64 7.91
N VAL A 242 -0.96 -19.24 9.10
CA VAL A 242 -0.44 -20.61 9.26
C VAL A 242 -1.29 -21.61 8.49
N LYS A 243 -2.62 -21.47 8.47
CA LYS A 243 -3.50 -22.35 7.68
C LYS A 243 -3.29 -22.16 6.18
N VAL A 244 -3.14 -20.93 5.70
CA VAL A 244 -2.86 -20.65 4.28
C VAL A 244 -1.50 -21.23 3.88
N PHE A 245 -0.47 -21.01 4.70
CA PHE A 245 0.85 -21.58 4.47
C PHE A 245 0.83 -23.11 4.49
N ALA A 246 0.17 -23.72 5.49
CA ALA A 246 -0.01 -25.16 5.58
C ALA A 246 -0.72 -25.73 4.34
N GLN A 247 -1.76 -25.05 3.86
CA GLN A 247 -2.44 -25.42 2.62
C GLN A 247 -1.47 -25.41 1.44
N HIS A 248 -0.69 -24.34 1.26
CA HIS A 248 0.27 -24.23 0.17
C HIS A 248 1.35 -25.32 0.23
N GLN A 249 1.90 -25.59 1.42
CA GLN A 249 2.86 -26.68 1.65
C GLN A 249 2.25 -28.04 1.25
N MET A 250 0.98 -28.28 1.60
CA MET A 250 0.30 -29.51 1.21
C MET A 250 -0.01 -29.60 -0.29
N GLU A 251 -0.25 -28.47 -0.96
CA GLU A 251 -0.44 -28.40 -2.42
C GLU A 251 0.85 -28.78 -3.17
N VAL A 252 2.03 -28.42 -2.63
CA VAL A 252 3.34 -28.82 -3.17
C VAL A 252 3.82 -30.20 -2.67
N GLY A 253 2.96 -30.95 -1.96
CA GLY A 253 3.17 -32.35 -1.60
C GLY A 253 3.70 -32.62 -0.18
N VAL A 254 3.87 -31.59 0.65
CA VAL A 254 4.29 -31.77 2.06
C VAL A 254 3.12 -32.34 2.87
N LYS A 255 3.36 -33.45 3.59
CA LYS A 255 2.34 -34.06 4.45
C LYS A 255 2.34 -33.41 5.83
N ILE A 256 1.21 -32.83 6.23
CA ILE A 256 1.00 -32.30 7.57
C ILE A 256 0.16 -33.31 8.38
N PRO A 257 0.70 -33.90 9.47
CA PRO A 257 0.00 -34.92 10.25
C PRO A 257 -1.36 -34.43 10.77
N GLY A 258 -2.41 -35.24 10.60
CA GLY A 258 -3.76 -34.94 11.07
C GLY A 258 -4.59 -34.04 10.15
N TYR A 259 -4.00 -33.51 9.07
CA TYR A 259 -4.69 -32.64 8.11
C TYR A 259 -4.69 -33.26 6.71
N LYS A 260 -5.75 -32.99 5.93
CA LYS A 260 -5.85 -33.37 4.51
C LYS A 260 -6.39 -32.20 3.70
N LEU A 261 -5.93 -32.04 2.46
CA LEU A 261 -6.55 -31.10 1.53
C LEU A 261 -7.95 -31.61 1.17
N VAL A 262 -8.94 -30.74 1.29
CA VAL A 262 -10.31 -31.00 0.88
C VAL A 262 -10.69 -30.00 -0.20
N LYS A 263 -11.43 -30.43 -1.22
CA LYS A 263 -11.99 -29.52 -2.23
C LYS A 263 -12.90 -28.52 -1.51
N ARG A 264 -12.67 -27.23 -1.76
CA ARG A 264 -13.51 -26.15 -1.22
C ARG A 264 -14.96 -26.38 -1.66
N LYS A 265 -15.88 -26.57 -0.71
CA LYS A 265 -17.32 -26.49 -0.99
C LYS A 265 -17.66 -25.02 -1.23
N ALA A 266 -18.22 -24.71 -2.40
CA ALA A 266 -18.80 -23.40 -2.64
C ALA A 266 -20.18 -23.35 -1.97
N ASP A 267 -20.37 -22.47 -0.99
CA ASP A 267 -21.68 -22.21 -0.39
C ASP A 267 -22.52 -21.38 -1.38
N ARG A 268 -23.11 -22.05 -2.37
CA ARG A 268 -24.09 -21.44 -3.26
C ARG A 268 -25.44 -21.40 -2.53
N LYS A 269 -25.79 -20.24 -1.95
CA LYS A 269 -27.18 -19.96 -1.58
C LYS A 269 -27.94 -19.62 -2.85
N TRP A 270 -28.91 -20.45 -3.23
CA TRP A 270 -29.89 -20.10 -4.25
C TRP A 270 -30.80 -19.01 -3.68
N ILE A 271 -30.83 -17.83 -4.33
CA ILE A 271 -31.90 -16.87 -4.15
C ILE A 271 -32.96 -17.27 -5.18
N SER A 272 -34.10 -17.74 -4.70
CA SER A 272 -35.28 -18.04 -5.53
C SER A 272 -35.82 -16.73 -6.12
N THR A 273 -35.77 -16.57 -7.44
CA THR A 273 -36.49 -15.53 -8.17
C THR A 273 -37.89 -16.04 -8.54
N THR A 274 -38.83 -15.92 -7.60
CA THR A 274 -40.29 -15.92 -7.82
C THR A 274 -40.86 -15.38 -6.50
N GLU A 275 -41.56 -14.25 -6.43
CA GLU A 275 -42.87 -13.91 -7.00
C GLU A 275 -42.87 -12.40 -7.35
N ALA A 276 -43.18 -11.98 -8.59
CA ALA A 276 -44.52 -11.80 -9.18
C ALA A 276 -45.36 -10.73 -8.46
#